data_AF-A0A3N4G682-F1
#
_entry.id   AF-A0A3N4G682-F1
#
_cell.length_a   1.000
_cell.length_b   1.000
_cell.length_c   1.000
_cell.angle_alpha   90.00
_cell.angle_beta   90.00
_cell.angle_gamma   90.00
#
_symmetry.space_group_name_H-M   'P 1'
#
loop_
_entity.id
_entity.type
_entity.pdbx_description
1 polymer ?
#
loop_
_entity_poly.entity_id
_entity_poly.type
_entity_poly.pdbx_seq_one_letter_code
_entity_poly.pdbx_strand_id
1 'polypeptide(L)'
;MSDSGRRLRRANGLGRVVVGHTVRTTTTRATAPLRSAEANARRRDEAILSFADDLVRVLGPMKGAALKIGQIIALFDFGLSNRATRDEFAARLAPLFDGVVPMEWSAIEKVLARELGRGLRRLDIDPEPLAAASLGQVHFAMLDGTMPVAVKVQYPGIDAAVRADLKNLKLFAKVGGPVMPGLNLDAIIDEIAVEVARECDYITEAGNQARAWSLCVDHPCWKVPRVFPEMSTGRVMVSEFLDGVQFADIVSGDRDRAEYAAEAIYRFYGGGIYEAGEFCADPHPGNVLGLPDGRLGFIDFGLYIRMSAESLADQARVLRALIEGRYHDAYRDCRDLGMATAGSVGEADIVSMMSDIGFWFLTEDQVTITKDVARRAVTSLFVPGAAHLSTTRDTALPTGHIFSRRTDLAVCGLLGQLEATNRWGAIIREWIEGRPPATEMGADIQRWRQGQ
;
A
#
# COMPACT_ATOMS: atom_id res chain seq x y z
N MET A 1 9.79 -5.81 -40.43
CA MET A 1 10.97 -5.66 -39.54
C MET A 1 10.89 -6.71 -38.44
N SER A 2 11.86 -7.62 -38.37
CA SER A 2 11.80 -8.86 -37.60
C SER A 2 11.92 -8.68 -36.07
N ASP A 3 11.30 -9.60 -35.32
CA ASP A 3 11.25 -9.67 -33.85
C ASP A 3 12.65 -9.67 -33.18
N SER A 4 13.67 -10.14 -33.91
CA SER A 4 15.08 -10.13 -33.51
C SER A 4 15.65 -8.70 -33.33
N GLY A 5 15.16 -7.71 -34.10
CA GLY A 5 15.64 -6.32 -34.03
C GLY A 5 15.18 -5.55 -32.79
N ARG A 6 14.04 -5.93 -32.19
CA ARG A 6 13.53 -5.32 -30.93
C ARG A 6 14.25 -5.88 -29.70
N ARG A 7 14.64 -7.16 -29.72
CA ARG A 7 15.43 -7.80 -28.65
C ARG A 7 16.84 -7.21 -28.53
N LEU A 8 17.49 -6.91 -29.66
CA LEU A 8 18.82 -6.29 -29.70
C LEU A 8 18.83 -4.82 -29.21
N ARG A 9 17.77 -4.05 -29.43
CA ARG A 9 17.65 -2.68 -28.86
C ARG A 9 17.47 -2.66 -27.34
N ARG A 10 16.80 -3.66 -26.75
CA ARG A 10 16.68 -3.81 -25.28
C ARG A 10 17.99 -4.25 -24.61
N ALA A 11 18.74 -5.14 -25.24
CA ALA A 11 20.07 -5.55 -24.76
C ALA A 11 21.11 -4.39 -24.80
N ASN A 12 21.04 -3.52 -25.81
CA ASN A 12 21.95 -2.37 -25.93
C ASN A 12 21.68 -1.24 -24.92
N GLY A 13 20.48 -1.17 -24.32
CA GLY A 13 20.17 -0.23 -23.23
C GLY A 13 20.91 -0.60 -21.93
N LEU A 14 20.90 -1.89 -21.59
CA LEU A 14 21.62 -2.44 -20.43
C LEU A 14 23.14 -2.35 -20.60
N GLY A 15 23.66 -2.61 -21.81
CA GLY A 15 25.11 -2.55 -22.09
C GLY A 15 25.73 -1.16 -21.95
N ARG A 16 25.01 -0.08 -22.29
CA ARG A 16 25.52 1.30 -22.15
C ARG A 16 25.51 1.80 -20.70
N VAL A 17 24.59 1.32 -19.87
CA VAL A 17 24.54 1.63 -18.42
C VAL A 17 25.73 0.97 -17.70
N VAL A 18 26.10 -0.25 -18.10
CA VAL A 18 27.24 -0.99 -17.52
C VAL A 18 28.60 -0.36 -17.87
N VAL A 19 28.80 0.14 -19.11
CA VAL A 19 30.10 0.69 -19.56
C VAL A 19 30.34 2.13 -19.09
N GLY A 20 29.28 2.94 -18.91
CA GLY A 20 29.42 4.30 -18.37
C GLY A 20 29.83 4.34 -16.89
N HIS A 21 29.45 3.32 -16.11
CA HIS A 21 29.72 3.29 -14.67
C HIS A 21 31.08 2.72 -14.29
N THR A 22 31.69 1.85 -15.11
CA THR A 22 32.94 1.17 -14.76
C THR A 22 34.14 2.13 -14.70
N VAL A 23 34.12 3.23 -15.45
CA VAL A 23 35.20 4.24 -15.48
C VAL A 23 35.17 5.16 -14.25
N ARG A 24 34.04 5.26 -13.52
CA ARG A 24 33.89 6.13 -12.34
C ARG A 24 34.19 5.43 -11.00
N THR A 25 34.18 4.09 -10.97
CA THR A 25 34.36 3.28 -9.75
C THR A 25 35.83 3.05 -9.33
N THR A 26 36.80 3.18 -10.24
CA THR A 26 38.21 2.93 -9.91
C THR A 26 38.87 4.10 -9.19
N THR A 27 38.39 5.33 -9.39
CA THR A 27 38.88 6.54 -8.69
C THR A 27 38.26 6.74 -7.30
N THR A 28 37.16 6.04 -6.99
CA THR A 28 36.33 6.29 -5.79
C THR A 28 36.87 5.61 -4.53
N ARG A 29 37.50 4.43 -4.64
CA ARG A 29 38.02 3.68 -3.48
C ARG A 29 39.27 4.30 -2.85
N ALA A 30 40.06 5.05 -3.60
CA ALA A 30 41.34 5.59 -3.12
C ALA A 30 41.23 6.83 -2.19
N THR A 31 40.02 7.41 -2.01
CA THR A 31 39.84 8.72 -1.36
C THR A 31 38.74 8.75 -0.29
N ALA A 32 38.15 7.60 0.06
CA ALA A 32 37.07 7.49 1.03
C ALA A 32 37.43 7.94 2.48
N PRO A 33 38.65 7.74 3.02
CA PRO A 33 38.97 8.13 4.40
C PRO A 33 39.23 9.64 4.60
N LEU A 34 39.27 10.44 3.54
CA LEU A 34 39.67 11.86 3.56
C LEU A 34 38.50 12.84 3.36
N ARG A 35 37.25 12.39 3.42
CA ARG A 35 36.08 13.18 3.01
C ARG A 35 35.19 13.59 4.18
N SER A 36 34.66 14.81 4.13
CA SER A 36 33.71 15.33 5.12
C SER A 36 32.38 14.57 5.09
N ALA A 37 31.68 14.54 6.23
CA ALA A 37 30.37 13.92 6.36
C ALA A 37 29.35 14.45 5.34
N GLU A 38 29.37 15.76 5.08
CA GLU A 38 28.51 16.40 4.07
C GLU A 38 28.82 15.94 2.63
N ALA A 39 30.09 15.76 2.28
CA ALA A 39 30.48 15.28 0.96
C ALA A 39 30.07 13.82 0.73
N ASN A 40 30.05 13.01 1.78
CA ASN A 40 29.55 11.64 1.72
C ASN A 40 28.01 11.60 1.61
N ALA A 41 27.30 12.48 2.35
CA ALA A 41 25.84 12.59 2.27
C ALA A 41 25.36 13.02 0.88
N ARG A 42 25.98 14.05 0.27
CA ARG A 42 25.62 14.51 -1.09
C ARG A 42 25.80 13.42 -2.15
N ARG A 43 26.86 12.62 -2.05
CA ARG A 43 27.07 11.51 -3.00
C ARG A 43 26.07 10.37 -2.84
N ARG A 44 25.68 10.08 -1.60
CA ARG A 44 24.63 9.09 -1.32
C ARG A 44 23.32 9.55 -1.96
N ASP A 45 22.96 10.81 -1.73
CA ASP A 45 21.79 11.46 -2.33
C ASP A 45 21.82 11.40 -3.88
N GLU A 46 22.95 11.75 -4.50
CA GLU A 46 23.13 11.62 -5.96
C GLU A 46 22.96 10.18 -6.46
N ALA A 47 23.46 9.19 -5.72
CA ALA A 47 23.30 7.78 -6.07
C ALA A 47 21.84 7.32 -5.98
N ILE A 48 21.11 7.78 -4.96
CA ILE A 48 19.68 7.47 -4.77
C ILE A 48 18.84 8.13 -5.87
N LEU A 49 19.13 9.39 -6.22
CA LEU A 49 18.46 10.08 -7.30
C LEU A 49 18.72 9.40 -8.66
N SER A 50 19.96 8.96 -8.91
CA SER A 50 20.30 8.16 -10.10
C SER A 50 19.56 6.82 -10.12
N PHE A 51 19.36 6.20 -8.95
CA PHE A 51 18.58 4.98 -8.84
C PHE A 51 17.10 5.20 -9.16
N ALA A 52 16.52 6.34 -8.78
CA ALA A 52 15.16 6.70 -9.19
C ALA A 52 15.02 6.76 -10.72
N ASP A 53 16.02 7.32 -11.42
CA ASP A 53 16.03 7.36 -12.89
C ASP A 53 16.15 5.95 -13.50
N ASP A 54 16.99 5.10 -12.91
CA ASP A 54 17.15 3.71 -13.36
C ASP A 54 15.87 2.89 -13.12
N LEU A 55 15.20 3.09 -11.98
CA LEU A 55 13.89 2.52 -11.70
C LEU A 55 12.86 2.97 -12.73
N VAL A 56 12.75 4.26 -13.01
CA VAL A 56 11.82 4.77 -14.03
C VAL A 56 12.15 4.21 -15.41
N ARG A 57 13.43 4.05 -15.73
CA ARG A 57 13.86 3.47 -17.01
C ARG A 57 13.53 1.98 -17.14
N VAL A 58 13.70 1.21 -16.06
CA VAL A 58 13.45 -0.24 -16.04
C VAL A 58 11.97 -0.55 -15.92
N LEU A 59 11.27 0.20 -15.06
CA LEU A 59 9.86 -0.01 -14.71
C LEU A 59 8.91 0.73 -15.62
N GLY A 60 9.26 1.89 -16.17
CA GLY A 60 8.39 2.66 -17.06
C GLY A 60 7.84 1.87 -18.26
N PRO A 61 8.61 0.96 -18.89
CA PRO A 61 8.09 0.07 -19.92
C PRO A 61 7.14 -1.04 -19.40
N MET A 62 7.19 -1.35 -18.10
CA MET A 62 6.30 -2.30 -17.43
C MET A 62 4.96 -1.62 -17.20
N LYS A 63 4.11 -1.61 -18.24
CA LYS A 63 2.76 -1.02 -18.17
C LYS A 63 2.08 -1.44 -16.86
N GLY A 64 1.53 -0.46 -16.16
CA GLY A 64 0.74 -0.53 -14.93
C GLY A 64 1.31 -1.28 -13.72
N ALA A 65 2.13 -2.33 -13.84
CA ALA A 65 2.99 -2.81 -12.75
C ALA A 65 3.90 -1.68 -12.22
N ALA A 66 4.33 -0.77 -13.10
CA ALA A 66 5.03 0.46 -12.76
C ALA A 66 4.34 1.29 -11.67
N LEU A 67 3.01 1.41 -11.73
CA LEU A 67 2.24 2.22 -10.78
C LEU A 67 2.30 1.61 -9.38
N LYS A 68 2.01 0.30 -9.25
CA LYS A 68 2.07 -0.40 -7.96
C LYS A 68 3.49 -0.43 -7.41
N ILE A 69 4.48 -0.62 -8.27
CA ILE A 69 5.89 -0.58 -7.87
C ILE A 69 6.30 0.83 -7.42
N GLY A 70 5.86 1.88 -8.11
CA GLY A 70 6.06 3.27 -7.70
C GLY A 70 5.44 3.56 -6.33
N GLN A 71 4.22 3.08 -6.09
CA GLN A 71 3.55 3.16 -4.79
C GLN A 71 4.36 2.46 -3.69
N ILE A 72 4.86 1.24 -3.96
CA ILE A 72 5.70 0.49 -3.02
C ILE A 72 7.04 1.21 -2.76
N ILE A 73 7.71 1.71 -3.81
CA ILE A 73 8.99 2.43 -3.71
C ILE A 73 8.84 3.71 -2.90
N ALA A 74 7.71 4.42 -3.05
CA ALA A 74 7.43 5.62 -2.28
C ALA A 74 7.33 5.37 -0.77
N LEU A 75 7.15 4.11 -0.34
CA LEU A 75 7.13 3.70 1.05
C LEU A 75 8.52 3.38 1.64
N PHE A 76 9.61 3.42 0.86
CA PHE A 76 10.96 3.14 1.35
C PHE A 76 11.76 4.41 1.64
N ASP A 77 12.46 4.44 2.78
CA ASP A 77 13.53 5.42 2.99
C ASP A 77 14.83 4.96 2.36
N PHE A 78 15.32 5.79 1.45
CA PHE A 78 16.63 5.61 0.86
C PHE A 78 17.74 6.32 1.64
N GLY A 79 17.41 7.06 2.70
CA GLY A 79 18.35 7.81 3.53
C GLY A 79 18.69 9.18 2.91
N LEU A 80 17.73 9.83 2.25
CA LEU A 80 17.93 11.13 1.59
C LEU A 80 18.16 12.24 2.62
N SER A 81 19.26 13.00 2.46
CA SER A 81 19.80 13.89 3.50
C SER A 81 18.94 15.12 3.81
N ASN A 82 18.11 15.59 2.88
CA ASN A 82 17.34 16.81 3.04
C ASN A 82 16.02 16.77 2.24
N ARG A 83 15.13 17.73 2.54
CA ARG A 83 13.80 17.82 1.95
C ARG A 83 13.82 18.04 0.43
N ALA A 84 14.67 18.94 -0.06
CA ALA A 84 14.72 19.26 -1.49
C ALA A 84 15.06 18.01 -2.33
N THR A 85 15.98 17.17 -1.83
CA THR A 85 16.35 15.92 -2.50
C THR A 85 15.24 14.88 -2.46
N ARG A 86 14.40 14.84 -1.42
CA ARG A 86 13.21 13.97 -1.37
C ARG A 86 12.14 14.42 -2.35
N ASP A 87 11.90 15.72 -2.43
CA ASP A 87 10.97 16.29 -3.40
C ASP A 87 11.45 16.01 -4.84
N GLU A 88 12.77 16.10 -5.08
CA GLU A 88 13.38 15.73 -6.37
C GLU A 88 13.26 14.23 -6.67
N PHE A 89 13.44 13.36 -5.67
CA PHE A 89 13.24 11.92 -5.83
C PHE A 89 11.80 11.58 -6.22
N ALA A 90 10.82 12.18 -5.53
CA ALA A 90 9.40 12.03 -5.86
C ALA A 90 9.10 12.53 -7.29
N ALA A 91 9.66 13.68 -7.68
CA ALA A 91 9.53 14.21 -9.03
C ALA A 91 10.12 13.29 -10.11
N ARG A 92 11.24 12.61 -9.82
CA ARG A 92 11.83 11.62 -10.74
C ARG A 92 10.97 10.37 -10.89
N LEU A 93 10.27 9.93 -9.83
CA LEU A 93 9.34 8.80 -9.89
C LEU A 93 7.97 9.16 -10.49
N ALA A 94 7.62 10.44 -10.59
CA ALA A 94 6.33 10.91 -11.11
C ALA A 94 5.88 10.22 -12.42
N PRO A 95 6.75 9.95 -13.42
CA PRO A 95 6.35 9.26 -14.65
C PRO A 95 5.86 7.82 -14.46
N LEU A 96 6.16 7.16 -13.33
CA LEU A 96 5.60 5.84 -13.00
C LEU A 96 4.12 5.91 -12.61
N PHE A 97 3.64 7.10 -12.23
CA PHE A 97 2.27 7.36 -11.82
C PHE A 97 1.40 7.94 -12.94
N ASP A 98 2.00 8.23 -14.11
CA ASP A 98 1.25 8.69 -15.27
C ASP A 98 0.26 7.60 -15.72
N GLY A 99 -0.99 8.02 -15.97
CA GLY A 99 -2.14 7.15 -16.13
C GLY A 99 -1.93 5.98 -17.11
N VAL A 100 -2.47 4.82 -16.73
CA VAL A 100 -2.44 3.63 -17.58
C VAL A 100 -3.40 3.84 -18.74
N VAL A 101 -2.88 3.87 -19.98
CA VAL A 101 -3.73 3.87 -21.18
C VAL A 101 -4.49 2.54 -21.24
N PRO A 102 -5.84 2.54 -21.22
CA PRO A 102 -6.62 1.32 -21.33
C PRO A 102 -6.29 0.55 -22.61
N MET A 103 -6.50 -0.76 -22.59
CA MET A 103 -6.44 -1.54 -23.82
C MET A 103 -7.74 -1.40 -24.61
N GLU A 104 -7.60 -1.51 -25.93
CA GLU A 104 -8.73 -1.57 -26.85
C GLU A 104 -9.72 -2.68 -26.43
N TRP A 105 -11.02 -2.37 -26.49
CA TRP A 105 -12.09 -3.30 -26.14
C TRP A 105 -11.92 -4.69 -26.76
N SER A 106 -11.54 -4.76 -28.03
CA SER A 106 -11.34 -6.03 -28.75
C SER A 106 -10.30 -6.96 -28.11
N ALA A 107 -9.35 -6.44 -27.33
CA ALA A 107 -8.38 -7.24 -26.59
C ALA A 107 -8.99 -7.78 -25.28
N ILE A 108 -9.78 -6.96 -24.60
CA ILE A 108 -10.49 -7.30 -23.35
C ILE A 108 -11.60 -8.30 -23.61
N GLU A 109 -12.39 -8.09 -24.66
CA GLU A 109 -13.46 -8.99 -25.11
C GLU A 109 -12.93 -10.41 -25.37
N LYS A 110 -11.72 -10.55 -25.92
CA LYS A 110 -11.07 -11.86 -26.11
C LYS A 110 -10.72 -12.55 -24.79
N VAL A 111 -10.29 -11.80 -23.78
CA VAL A 111 -10.05 -12.36 -22.45
C VAL A 111 -11.37 -12.81 -21.85
N LEU A 112 -12.38 -11.94 -21.84
CA LEU A 112 -13.73 -12.25 -21.34
C LEU A 112 -14.34 -13.49 -22.01
N ALA A 113 -14.27 -13.58 -23.34
CA ALA A 113 -14.80 -14.73 -24.09
C ALA A 113 -14.07 -16.04 -23.75
N ARG A 114 -12.75 -15.98 -23.52
CA ARG A 114 -11.95 -17.15 -23.14
C ARG A 114 -12.25 -17.61 -21.71
N GLU A 115 -12.33 -16.68 -20.77
CA GLU A 115 -12.46 -16.99 -19.34
C GLU A 115 -13.90 -17.35 -18.96
N LEU A 116 -14.90 -16.63 -19.49
CA LEU A 116 -16.31 -16.81 -19.11
C LEU A 116 -17.08 -17.75 -20.07
N GLY A 117 -16.60 -17.95 -21.29
CA GLY A 117 -17.24 -18.81 -22.28
C GLY A 117 -18.73 -18.45 -22.48
N ARG A 118 -19.64 -19.39 -22.19
CA ARG A 118 -21.09 -19.14 -22.28
C ARG A 118 -21.60 -18.14 -21.25
N GLY A 119 -20.92 -18.00 -20.11
CA GLY A 119 -21.27 -17.06 -19.04
C GLY A 119 -21.23 -15.61 -19.51
N LEU A 120 -20.40 -15.27 -20.50
CA LEU A 120 -20.32 -13.91 -21.04
C LEU A 120 -21.68 -13.38 -21.54
N ARG A 121 -22.58 -14.26 -22.02
CA ARG A 121 -23.93 -13.86 -22.47
C ARG A 121 -24.82 -13.29 -21.36
N ARG A 122 -24.46 -13.51 -20.10
CA ARG A 122 -25.15 -12.96 -18.93
C ARG A 122 -24.73 -11.52 -18.63
N LEU A 123 -23.62 -11.05 -19.21
CA LEU A 123 -23.10 -9.71 -18.97
C LEU A 123 -23.33 -8.83 -20.20
N ASP A 124 -24.08 -7.76 -20.02
CA ASP A 124 -24.12 -6.65 -20.97
C ASP A 124 -23.08 -5.61 -20.53
N ILE A 125 -21.90 -5.64 -21.14
CA ILE A 125 -20.71 -4.91 -20.70
C ILE A 125 -20.54 -3.63 -21.50
N ASP A 126 -20.32 -2.51 -20.82
CA ASP A 126 -19.92 -1.26 -21.46
C ASP A 126 -18.49 -1.37 -21.99
N PRO A 127 -18.25 -1.20 -23.31
CA PRO A 127 -16.90 -1.21 -23.87
C PRO A 127 -15.98 -0.12 -23.34
N GLU A 128 -16.53 0.98 -22.81
CA GLU A 128 -15.76 2.05 -22.18
C GLU A 128 -15.35 1.63 -20.76
N PRO A 129 -14.04 1.64 -20.43
CA PRO A 129 -13.60 1.26 -19.09
C PRO A 129 -13.94 2.36 -18.08
N LEU A 130 -14.50 1.96 -16.93
CA LEU A 130 -14.69 2.82 -15.76
C LEU A 130 -13.36 3.30 -15.19
N ALA A 131 -12.37 2.40 -15.18
CA ALA A 131 -11.04 2.67 -14.66
C ALA A 131 -10.00 1.76 -15.32
N ALA A 132 -8.79 2.28 -15.52
CA ALA A 132 -7.62 1.49 -15.84
C ALA A 132 -6.74 1.35 -14.60
N ALA A 133 -6.40 0.11 -14.28
CA ALA A 133 -5.54 -0.25 -13.17
C ALA A 133 -4.17 -0.73 -13.67
N SER A 134 -3.30 -1.10 -12.72
CA SER A 134 -1.94 -1.59 -12.96
C SER A 134 -1.90 -2.80 -13.91
N LEU A 135 -2.71 -3.82 -13.67
CA LEU A 135 -2.62 -5.10 -14.41
C LEU A 135 -3.89 -5.43 -15.19
N GLY A 136 -4.85 -4.51 -15.23
CA GLY A 136 -6.14 -4.71 -15.91
C GLY A 136 -6.96 -3.43 -16.00
N GLN A 137 -8.21 -3.57 -16.42
CA GLN A 137 -9.18 -2.48 -16.45
C GLN A 137 -10.54 -2.97 -15.95
N VAL A 138 -11.36 -2.05 -15.45
CA VAL A 138 -12.67 -2.31 -14.89
C VAL A 138 -13.74 -1.77 -15.82
N HIS A 139 -14.75 -2.56 -16.09
CA HIS A 139 -15.91 -2.19 -16.90
C HIS A 139 -17.18 -2.23 -16.08
N PHE A 140 -18.13 -1.36 -16.41
CA PHE A 140 -19.51 -1.50 -15.97
C PHE A 140 -20.19 -2.62 -16.77
N ALA A 141 -21.07 -3.38 -16.13
CA ALA A 141 -21.96 -4.29 -16.83
C ALA A 141 -23.29 -4.49 -16.11
N MET A 142 -24.30 -4.93 -16.86
CA MET A 142 -25.53 -5.48 -16.29
C MET A 142 -25.47 -7.01 -16.33
N LEU A 143 -25.47 -7.64 -15.14
CA LEU A 143 -25.58 -9.08 -14.98
C LEU A 143 -27.05 -9.51 -15.03
N ASP A 144 -27.35 -10.46 -15.92
CA ASP A 144 -28.68 -10.99 -16.23
C ASP A 144 -29.71 -9.90 -16.54
N GLY A 145 -29.24 -8.75 -17.04
CA GLY A 145 -30.06 -7.58 -17.42
C GLY A 145 -30.59 -6.73 -16.26
N THR A 146 -30.31 -7.10 -14.99
CA THR A 146 -30.92 -6.43 -13.83
C THR A 146 -29.94 -5.98 -12.76
N MET A 147 -28.79 -6.65 -12.63
CA MET A 147 -27.85 -6.38 -11.53
C MET A 147 -26.63 -5.61 -12.04
N PRO A 148 -26.40 -4.36 -11.60
CA PRO A 148 -25.20 -3.61 -11.98
C PRO A 148 -23.96 -4.21 -11.32
N VAL A 149 -22.94 -4.50 -12.12
CA VAL A 149 -21.69 -5.13 -11.68
C VAL A 149 -20.46 -4.41 -12.25
N ALA A 150 -19.37 -4.44 -11.48
CA ALA A 150 -18.04 -4.09 -11.94
C ALA A 150 -17.33 -5.36 -12.41
N VAL A 151 -16.80 -5.33 -13.64
CA VAL A 151 -16.08 -6.44 -14.28
C VAL A 151 -14.61 -6.03 -14.42
N LYS A 152 -13.78 -6.51 -13.49
CA LYS A 152 -12.32 -6.31 -13.50
C LYS A 152 -11.69 -7.37 -14.39
N VAL A 153 -10.98 -6.96 -15.44
CA VAL A 153 -10.35 -7.85 -16.44
C VAL A 153 -8.86 -7.60 -16.51
N GLN A 154 -8.06 -8.66 -16.34
CA GLN A 154 -6.61 -8.58 -16.51
C GLN A 154 -6.23 -8.35 -17.97
N TYR A 155 -5.16 -7.59 -18.18
CA TYR A 155 -4.59 -7.42 -19.51
C TYR A 155 -4.08 -8.77 -20.08
N PRO A 156 -4.34 -9.06 -21.36
CA PRO A 156 -3.87 -10.28 -21.99
C PRO A 156 -2.34 -10.37 -21.95
N GLY A 157 -1.84 -11.47 -21.40
CA GLY A 157 -0.40 -11.76 -21.35
C GLY A 157 0.36 -11.07 -20.20
N ILE A 158 -0.34 -10.36 -19.30
CA ILE A 158 0.30 -9.60 -18.23
C ILE A 158 1.14 -10.47 -17.30
N ASP A 159 0.66 -11.66 -16.91
CA ASP A 159 1.44 -12.52 -15.99
C ASP A 159 2.80 -12.95 -16.56
N ALA A 160 2.87 -13.19 -17.87
CA ALA A 160 4.11 -13.59 -18.52
C ALA A 160 5.09 -12.41 -18.62
N ALA A 161 4.56 -11.22 -18.91
CA ALA A 161 5.33 -9.97 -18.93
C ALA A 161 5.85 -9.64 -17.53
N VAL A 162 4.98 -9.62 -16.52
CA VAL A 162 5.30 -9.41 -15.11
C VAL A 162 6.38 -10.38 -14.64
N ARG A 163 6.23 -11.69 -14.86
CA ARG A 163 7.24 -12.67 -14.44
C ARG A 163 8.60 -12.45 -15.11
N ALA A 164 8.61 -12.10 -16.40
CA ALA A 164 9.84 -11.81 -17.13
C ALA A 164 10.51 -10.53 -16.61
N ASP A 165 9.72 -9.50 -16.33
CA ASP A 165 10.20 -8.21 -15.88
C ASP A 165 10.70 -8.26 -14.43
N LEU A 166 10.00 -8.98 -13.53
CA LEU A 166 10.48 -9.26 -12.17
C LEU A 166 11.82 -10.02 -12.18
N LYS A 167 12.00 -10.97 -13.10
CA LYS A 167 13.29 -11.67 -13.28
C LYS A 167 14.40 -10.71 -13.72
N ASN A 168 14.10 -9.78 -14.62
CA ASN A 168 15.06 -8.77 -15.08
C ASN A 168 15.41 -7.78 -13.96
N LEU A 169 14.43 -7.39 -13.15
CA LEU A 169 14.63 -6.52 -11.99
C LEU A 169 15.54 -7.17 -10.94
N LYS A 170 15.33 -8.46 -10.64
CA LYS A 170 16.25 -9.25 -9.79
C LYS A 170 17.68 -9.31 -10.33
N LEU A 171 17.83 -9.41 -11.65
CA LEU A 171 19.16 -9.38 -12.28
C LEU A 171 19.81 -8.00 -12.17
N PHE A 172 19.03 -6.93 -12.33
CA PHE A 172 19.48 -5.56 -12.15
C PHE A 172 19.99 -5.31 -10.72
N ALA A 173 19.25 -5.73 -9.69
CA ALA A 173 19.71 -5.57 -8.31
C ALA A 173 21.02 -6.30 -8.00
N LYS A 174 21.19 -7.52 -8.52
CA LYS A 174 22.45 -8.26 -8.34
C LYS A 174 23.66 -7.54 -8.96
N VAL A 175 23.44 -6.77 -10.02
CA VAL A 175 24.50 -6.01 -10.71
C VAL A 175 24.69 -4.62 -10.09
N GLY A 176 23.61 -3.98 -9.62
CA GLY A 176 23.62 -2.63 -9.01
C GLY A 176 23.90 -2.60 -7.50
N GLY A 177 23.73 -3.73 -6.79
CA GLY A 177 23.93 -3.86 -5.34
C GLY A 177 25.27 -3.33 -4.78
N PRO A 178 26.40 -3.40 -5.51
CA PRO A 178 27.67 -2.82 -5.06
C PRO A 178 27.71 -1.27 -5.01
N VAL A 179 26.71 -0.57 -5.56
CA VAL A 179 26.72 0.90 -5.75
C VAL A 179 26.05 1.66 -4.59
N MET A 180 25.18 1.01 -3.80
CA MET A 180 24.50 1.63 -2.65
C MET A 180 24.67 0.80 -1.37
N PRO A 181 25.82 0.93 -0.67
CA PRO A 181 26.04 0.26 0.60
C PRO A 181 25.01 0.76 1.63
N GLY A 182 24.17 -0.13 2.14
CA GLY A 182 23.16 0.16 3.16
C GLY A 182 21.71 -0.06 2.72
N LEU A 183 21.44 -0.21 1.42
CA LEU A 183 20.10 -0.49 0.91
C LEU A 183 19.99 -1.95 0.46
N ASN A 184 19.05 -2.71 1.04
CA ASN A 184 18.81 -4.10 0.65
C ASN A 184 17.92 -4.16 -0.60
N LEU A 185 18.49 -3.83 -1.77
CA LEU A 185 17.76 -3.83 -3.04
C LEU A 185 17.10 -5.20 -3.35
N ASP A 186 17.75 -6.30 -2.96
CA ASP A 186 17.20 -7.64 -3.16
C ASP A 186 15.88 -7.80 -2.38
N ALA A 187 15.81 -7.33 -1.12
CA ALA A 187 14.59 -7.38 -0.32
C ALA A 187 13.46 -6.50 -0.90
N ILE A 188 13.78 -5.28 -1.36
CA ILE A 188 12.81 -4.38 -1.99
C ILE A 188 12.20 -5.03 -3.24
N ILE A 189 13.03 -5.70 -4.04
CA ILE A 189 12.58 -6.34 -5.29
C ILE A 189 11.81 -7.62 -5.02
N ASP A 190 12.18 -8.40 -4.00
CA ASP A 190 11.41 -9.55 -3.57
C ASP A 190 10.02 -9.12 -3.08
N GLU A 191 9.93 -8.01 -2.36
CA GLU A 191 8.66 -7.44 -1.91
C GLU A 191 7.80 -6.96 -3.09
N ILE A 192 8.39 -6.20 -4.03
CA ILE A 192 7.76 -5.83 -5.30
C ILE A 192 7.24 -7.08 -6.03
N ALA A 193 8.04 -8.14 -6.11
CA ALA A 193 7.66 -9.36 -6.82
C ALA A 193 6.45 -10.06 -6.17
N VAL A 194 6.39 -10.07 -4.84
CA VAL A 194 5.26 -10.62 -4.09
C VAL A 194 3.99 -9.80 -4.34
N GLU A 195 4.08 -8.47 -4.24
CA GLU A 195 2.91 -7.59 -4.42
C GLU A 195 2.35 -7.65 -5.85
N VAL A 196 3.22 -7.58 -6.87
CA VAL A 196 2.75 -7.68 -8.26
C VAL A 196 2.16 -9.08 -8.55
N ALA A 197 2.70 -10.14 -7.95
CA ALA A 197 2.12 -11.48 -8.07
C ALA A 197 0.74 -11.58 -7.41
N ARG A 198 0.52 -10.89 -6.28
CA ARG A 198 -0.80 -10.80 -5.61
C ARG A 198 -1.81 -10.07 -6.47
N GLU A 199 -1.44 -8.96 -7.11
CA GLU A 199 -2.33 -8.24 -8.04
C GLU A 199 -2.76 -9.07 -9.26
N CYS A 200 -2.00 -10.11 -9.61
CA CYS A 200 -2.37 -11.08 -10.65
C CYS A 200 -3.32 -12.19 -10.17
N ASP A 201 -3.63 -12.30 -8.87
CA ASP A 201 -4.45 -13.38 -8.32
C ASP A 201 -5.85 -12.91 -7.94
N TYR A 202 -6.73 -12.84 -8.94
CA TYR A 202 -8.12 -12.41 -8.77
C TYR A 202 -8.97 -13.41 -7.98
N ILE A 203 -8.56 -14.68 -7.86
CA ILE A 203 -9.29 -15.65 -7.03
C ILE A 203 -9.07 -15.35 -5.56
N THR A 204 -7.82 -15.09 -5.17
CA THR A 204 -7.51 -14.71 -3.79
C THR A 204 -8.17 -13.37 -3.43
N GLU A 205 -8.11 -12.37 -4.30
CA GLU A 205 -8.80 -11.08 -4.10
C GLU A 205 -10.32 -11.25 -3.95
N ALA A 206 -10.95 -12.03 -4.85
CA ALA A 206 -12.38 -12.35 -4.77
C ALA A 206 -12.76 -13.04 -3.45
N GLY A 207 -11.93 -13.97 -2.97
CA GLY A 207 -12.14 -14.63 -1.68
C GLY A 207 -12.03 -13.67 -0.49
N ASN A 208 -11.02 -12.80 -0.50
CA ASN A 208 -10.81 -11.78 0.53
C ASN A 208 -11.98 -10.78 0.56
N GLN A 209 -12.43 -10.30 -0.60
CA GLN A 209 -13.55 -9.38 -0.69
C GLN A 209 -14.86 -10.05 -0.24
N ALA A 210 -15.11 -11.31 -0.62
CA ALA A 210 -16.28 -12.05 -0.14
C ALA A 210 -16.28 -12.21 1.39
N ARG A 211 -15.10 -12.44 1.98
CA ARG A 211 -14.91 -12.49 3.43
C ARG A 211 -15.19 -11.11 4.06
N ALA A 212 -14.59 -10.05 3.57
CA ALA A 212 -14.82 -8.69 4.06
C ALA A 212 -16.29 -8.27 3.93
N TRP A 213 -16.95 -8.62 2.82
CA TRP A 213 -18.38 -8.43 2.62
C TRP A 213 -19.21 -9.13 3.69
N SER A 214 -18.91 -10.41 3.98
CA SER A 214 -19.62 -11.18 5.01
C SER A 214 -19.51 -10.58 6.41
N LEU A 215 -18.42 -9.86 6.70
CA LEU A 215 -18.18 -9.20 7.98
C LEU A 215 -18.86 -7.82 8.08
N CYS A 216 -19.38 -7.28 6.98
CA CYS A 216 -19.91 -5.90 6.91
C CYS A 216 -21.28 -5.84 6.21
N VAL A 217 -22.04 -6.93 6.20
CA VAL A 217 -23.39 -6.95 5.60
C VAL A 217 -24.27 -5.95 6.33
N ASP A 218 -24.92 -5.07 5.57
CA ASP A 218 -25.77 -3.98 6.08
C ASP A 218 -25.08 -3.06 7.09
N HIS A 219 -23.75 -2.93 7.00
CA HIS A 219 -23.00 -2.05 7.89
C HIS A 219 -23.48 -0.59 7.75
N PRO A 220 -23.70 0.13 8.87
CA PRO A 220 -24.32 1.45 8.85
C PRO A 220 -23.45 2.51 8.17
N CYS A 221 -22.13 2.35 8.22
CA CYS A 221 -21.20 3.42 7.82
C CYS A 221 -20.50 3.19 6.47
N TRP A 222 -20.43 1.94 6.01
CA TRP A 222 -19.69 1.58 4.80
C TRP A 222 -20.29 0.35 4.13
N LYS A 223 -19.84 0.10 2.91
CA LYS A 223 -20.24 -1.06 2.10
C LYS A 223 -19.00 -1.64 1.42
N VAL A 224 -18.87 -2.95 1.53
CA VAL A 224 -18.00 -3.75 0.67
C VAL A 224 -18.88 -4.29 -0.45
N PRO A 225 -18.46 -4.32 -1.72
CA PRO A 225 -19.28 -4.88 -2.79
C PRO A 225 -19.30 -6.40 -2.70
N ARG A 226 -20.47 -7.00 -2.93
CA ARG A 226 -20.59 -8.47 -3.03
C ARG A 226 -19.83 -8.99 -4.25
N VAL A 227 -19.11 -10.10 -4.12
CA VAL A 227 -18.50 -10.80 -5.26
C VAL A 227 -19.47 -11.82 -5.86
N PHE A 228 -19.35 -12.07 -7.17
CA PHE A 228 -20.05 -13.13 -7.90
C PHE A 228 -19.05 -14.22 -8.31
N PRO A 229 -18.77 -15.22 -7.45
CA PRO A 229 -17.75 -16.24 -7.70
C PRO A 229 -18.01 -17.05 -8.96
N GLU A 230 -19.28 -17.30 -9.30
CA GLU A 230 -19.70 -18.04 -10.49
C GLU A 230 -19.42 -17.28 -11.81
N MET A 231 -19.18 -15.98 -11.72
CA MET A 231 -18.78 -15.11 -12.83
C MET A 231 -17.31 -14.66 -12.72
N SER A 232 -16.55 -15.23 -11.77
CA SER A 232 -15.16 -14.87 -11.51
C SER A 232 -14.21 -16.03 -11.81
N THR A 233 -13.01 -15.71 -12.27
CA THR A 233 -11.95 -16.62 -12.71
C THR A 233 -10.59 -16.05 -12.29
N GLY A 234 -9.49 -16.71 -12.65
CA GLY A 234 -8.14 -16.20 -12.38
C GLY A 234 -7.79 -14.88 -13.07
N ARG A 235 -8.59 -14.44 -14.06
CA ARG A 235 -8.31 -13.21 -14.85
C ARG A 235 -9.48 -12.25 -14.99
N VAL A 236 -10.65 -12.66 -14.52
CA VAL A 236 -11.88 -11.84 -14.54
C VAL A 236 -12.48 -11.92 -13.15
N MET A 237 -12.74 -10.78 -12.53
CA MET A 237 -13.44 -10.71 -11.26
C MET A 237 -14.69 -9.86 -11.44
N VAL A 238 -15.83 -10.39 -10.99
CA VAL A 238 -17.12 -9.71 -11.08
C VAL A 238 -17.63 -9.44 -9.68
N SER A 239 -17.90 -8.18 -9.38
CA SER A 239 -18.43 -7.71 -8.10
C SER A 239 -19.58 -6.73 -8.29
N GLU A 240 -20.34 -6.50 -7.24
CA GLU A 240 -21.39 -5.49 -7.22
C GLU A 240 -20.80 -4.12 -7.58
N PHE A 241 -21.47 -3.42 -8.50
CA PHE A 241 -21.08 -2.05 -8.83
C PHE A 241 -21.52 -1.11 -7.70
N LEU A 242 -20.58 -0.31 -7.20
CA LEU A 242 -20.88 0.77 -6.27
C LEU A 242 -20.90 2.09 -7.04
N ASP A 243 -22.09 2.67 -7.16
CA ASP A 243 -22.26 4.02 -7.69
C ASP A 243 -21.83 5.03 -6.61
N GLY A 244 -20.67 5.68 -6.81
CA GLY A 244 -20.08 6.57 -5.81
C GLY A 244 -19.07 7.53 -6.41
N VAL A 245 -18.83 8.62 -5.69
CA VAL A 245 -17.86 9.66 -6.06
C VAL A 245 -16.45 9.28 -5.60
N GLN A 246 -15.44 9.81 -6.28
CA GLN A 246 -14.04 9.51 -5.96
C GLN A 246 -13.62 10.19 -4.66
N PHE A 247 -12.58 9.68 -4.00
CA PHE A 247 -12.05 10.26 -2.77
C PHE A 247 -11.71 11.76 -2.89
N ALA A 248 -11.24 12.22 -4.05
CA ALA A 248 -10.97 13.64 -4.31
C ALA A 248 -12.24 14.51 -4.19
N ASP A 249 -13.40 13.97 -4.54
CA ASP A 249 -14.69 14.65 -4.41
C ASP A 249 -15.15 14.67 -2.95
N ILE A 250 -14.82 13.64 -2.17
CA ILE A 250 -15.03 13.63 -0.71
C ILE A 250 -14.18 14.72 -0.05
N VAL A 251 -12.91 14.84 -0.45
CA VAL A 251 -11.96 15.86 0.07
C VAL A 251 -12.41 17.27 -0.28
N SER A 252 -12.95 17.48 -1.48
CA SER A 252 -13.43 18.79 -1.93
C SER A 252 -14.88 19.11 -1.52
N GLY A 253 -15.57 18.14 -0.89
CA GLY A 253 -16.90 18.32 -0.33
C GLY A 253 -16.92 19.13 0.97
N ASP A 254 -18.06 19.11 1.66
CA ASP A 254 -18.23 19.80 2.94
C ASP A 254 -17.43 19.14 4.08
N ARG A 255 -17.07 19.95 5.08
CA ARG A 255 -16.29 19.56 6.27
C ARG A 255 -16.90 18.36 6.98
N ASP A 256 -18.22 18.36 7.18
CA ASP A 256 -18.94 17.28 7.84
C ASP A 256 -18.78 15.95 7.10
N ARG A 257 -18.79 15.99 5.75
CA ARG A 257 -18.58 14.82 4.92
C ARG A 257 -17.14 14.30 5.02
N ALA A 258 -16.16 15.20 5.04
CA ALA A 258 -14.76 14.85 5.20
C ALA A 258 -14.47 14.24 6.59
N GLU A 259 -15.07 14.77 7.66
CA GLU A 259 -14.92 14.24 9.03
C GLU A 259 -15.59 12.87 9.19
N TYR A 260 -16.80 12.72 8.67
CA TYR A 260 -17.47 11.42 8.62
C TYR A 260 -16.63 10.39 7.87
N ALA A 261 -16.12 10.74 6.68
CA ALA A 261 -15.31 9.83 5.89
C ALA A 261 -14.01 9.45 6.62
N ALA A 262 -13.37 10.42 7.27
CA ALA A 262 -12.14 10.20 8.03
C ALA A 262 -12.37 9.21 9.19
N GLU A 263 -13.46 9.36 9.94
CA GLU A 263 -13.80 8.41 11.00
C GLU A 263 -14.12 7.01 10.45
N ALA A 264 -14.94 6.94 9.39
CA ALA A 264 -15.28 5.66 8.76
C ALA A 264 -14.04 4.93 8.22
N ILE A 265 -13.08 5.66 7.62
CA ILE A 265 -11.78 5.11 7.19
C ILE A 265 -11.00 4.57 8.38
N TYR A 266 -10.88 5.35 9.46
CA TYR A 266 -10.14 4.91 10.63
C TYR A 266 -10.77 3.67 11.28
N ARG A 267 -12.10 3.63 11.39
CA ARG A 267 -12.82 2.49 11.96
C ARG A 267 -12.76 1.25 11.07
N PHE A 268 -12.83 1.41 9.74
CA PHE A 268 -12.71 0.28 8.81
C PHE A 268 -11.31 -0.35 8.85
N TYR A 269 -10.25 0.44 8.65
CA TYR A 269 -8.89 -0.09 8.60
C TYR A 269 -8.33 -0.39 10.00
N GLY A 270 -8.47 0.55 10.93
CA GLY A 270 -7.97 0.41 12.30
C GLY A 270 -8.73 -0.63 13.11
N GLY A 271 -10.07 -0.64 13.04
CA GLY A 271 -10.88 -1.66 13.69
C GLY A 271 -10.60 -3.06 13.14
N GLY A 272 -10.38 -3.20 11.83
CA GLY A 272 -9.93 -4.46 11.23
C GLY A 272 -8.63 -4.99 11.87
N ILE A 273 -7.66 -4.11 12.13
CA ILE A 273 -6.40 -4.49 12.79
C ILE A 273 -6.65 -4.86 14.26
N TYR A 274 -7.20 -3.92 15.04
CA TYR A 274 -7.12 -3.95 16.50
C TYR A 274 -8.25 -4.73 17.17
N GLU A 275 -9.39 -4.85 16.50
CA GLU A 275 -10.55 -5.54 17.03
C GLU A 275 -10.69 -6.95 16.43
N ALA A 276 -10.53 -7.06 15.10
CA ALA A 276 -10.74 -8.33 14.40
C ALA A 276 -9.45 -9.11 14.13
N GLY A 277 -8.30 -8.44 14.03
CA GLY A 277 -7.06 -9.04 13.51
C GLY A 277 -7.16 -9.46 12.04
N GLU A 278 -8.11 -8.90 11.29
CA GLU A 278 -8.42 -9.24 9.90
C GLU A 278 -8.72 -7.94 9.13
N PHE A 279 -7.80 -7.52 8.23
CA PHE A 279 -7.83 -6.18 7.64
C PHE A 279 -7.26 -6.10 6.22
N CYS A 280 -7.72 -5.11 5.44
CA CYS A 280 -7.06 -4.70 4.20
C CYS A 280 -5.86 -3.82 4.53
N ALA A 281 -4.68 -4.16 4.02
CA ALA A 281 -3.44 -3.46 4.34
C ALA A 281 -2.97 -2.46 3.26
N ASP A 282 -3.87 -2.05 2.37
CA ASP A 282 -3.59 -1.06 1.30
C ASP A 282 -4.59 0.12 1.32
N PRO A 283 -4.56 0.99 2.34
CA PRO A 283 -5.39 2.20 2.36
C PRO A 283 -4.91 3.17 1.29
N HIS A 284 -5.73 3.40 0.27
CA HIS A 284 -5.42 4.29 -0.84
C HIS A 284 -6.66 5.09 -1.26
N PRO A 285 -6.52 6.36 -1.70
CA PRO A 285 -7.67 7.16 -2.16
C PRO A 285 -8.51 6.48 -3.24
N GLY A 286 -7.87 5.78 -4.18
CA GLY A 286 -8.55 5.04 -5.25
C GLY A 286 -9.38 3.84 -4.77
N ASN A 287 -9.21 3.41 -3.51
CA ASN A 287 -9.92 2.28 -2.93
C ASN A 287 -11.12 2.73 -2.07
N VAL A 288 -11.40 4.04 -2.01
CA VAL A 288 -12.46 4.65 -1.21
C VAL A 288 -13.40 5.44 -2.10
N LEU A 289 -14.69 5.09 -2.06
CA LEU A 289 -15.76 5.77 -2.76
C LEU A 289 -16.73 6.43 -1.77
N GLY A 290 -17.26 7.59 -2.11
CA GLY A 290 -18.36 8.22 -1.37
C GLY A 290 -19.69 7.79 -1.97
N LEU A 291 -20.53 7.07 -1.23
CA LEU A 291 -21.81 6.59 -1.73
C LEU A 291 -22.93 7.64 -1.57
N PRO A 292 -23.95 7.65 -2.45
CA PRO A 292 -25.08 8.58 -2.40
C PRO A 292 -25.89 8.53 -1.10
N ASP A 293 -25.90 7.38 -0.42
CA ASP A 293 -26.60 7.18 0.85
C ASP A 293 -25.80 7.67 2.08
N GLY A 294 -24.65 8.32 1.85
CA GLY A 294 -23.78 8.82 2.91
C GLY A 294 -22.79 7.78 3.44
N ARG A 295 -22.80 6.53 2.98
CA ARG A 295 -21.77 5.55 3.37
C ARG A 295 -20.48 5.73 2.57
N LEU A 296 -19.43 5.01 2.98
CA LEU A 296 -18.24 4.80 2.16
C LEU A 296 -18.29 3.44 1.44
N GLY A 297 -17.75 3.36 0.24
CA GLY A 297 -17.48 2.11 -0.47
C GLY A 297 -15.99 1.77 -0.39
N PHE A 298 -15.66 0.52 -0.02
CA PHE A 298 -14.28 0.00 -0.06
C PHE A 298 -14.17 -1.10 -1.11
N ILE A 299 -13.25 -0.96 -2.07
CA ILE A 299 -13.30 -1.74 -3.34
C ILE A 299 -12.04 -2.56 -3.67
N ASP A 300 -10.97 -2.50 -2.87
CA ASP A 300 -9.75 -3.27 -3.10
C ASP A 300 -9.41 -4.13 -1.88
N PHE A 301 -9.26 -5.43 -2.12
CA PHE A 301 -8.96 -6.46 -1.13
C PHE A 301 -7.82 -7.38 -1.59
N GLY A 302 -6.98 -6.89 -2.51
CA GLY A 302 -5.82 -7.64 -3.03
C GLY A 302 -4.77 -7.90 -1.94
N LEU A 303 -4.64 -6.98 -0.99
CA LEU A 303 -3.76 -7.11 0.17
C LEU A 303 -4.56 -7.24 1.46
N TYR A 304 -4.92 -8.47 1.83
CA TYR A 304 -5.72 -8.77 3.00
C TYR A 304 -4.96 -9.64 3.99
N ILE A 305 -4.89 -9.21 5.24
CA ILE A 305 -4.06 -9.80 6.29
C ILE A 305 -4.96 -10.39 7.37
N ARG A 306 -4.61 -11.60 7.82
CA ARG A 306 -5.20 -12.27 8.97
C ARG A 306 -4.12 -12.58 9.98
N MET A 307 -4.24 -12.01 11.17
CA MET A 307 -3.35 -12.24 12.29
C MET A 307 -3.83 -13.44 13.10
N SER A 308 -2.89 -14.17 13.71
CA SER A 308 -3.28 -15.15 14.73
C SER A 308 -3.83 -14.42 15.96
N ALA A 309 -4.63 -15.11 16.77
CA ALA A 309 -5.10 -14.56 18.04
C ALA A 309 -3.95 -14.14 18.96
N GLU A 310 -2.83 -14.88 18.92
CA GLU A 310 -1.60 -14.55 19.63
C GLU A 310 -1.00 -13.23 19.13
N SER A 311 -0.79 -13.08 17.82
CA SER A 311 -0.25 -11.83 17.24
C SER A 311 -1.16 -10.62 17.50
N LEU A 312 -2.49 -10.80 17.47
CA LEU A 312 -3.43 -9.73 17.82
C LEU A 312 -3.30 -9.34 19.30
N ALA A 313 -3.26 -10.33 20.20
CA ALA A 313 -3.09 -10.09 21.63
C ALA A 313 -1.75 -9.40 21.95
N ASP A 314 -0.69 -9.79 21.26
CA ASP A 314 0.63 -9.17 21.36
C ASP A 314 0.61 -7.71 20.93
N GLN A 315 -0.06 -7.41 19.80
CA GLN A 315 -0.21 -6.04 19.32
C GLN A 315 -1.02 -5.18 20.30
N ALA A 316 -2.12 -5.72 20.83
CA ALA A 316 -2.94 -5.04 21.83
C ALA A 316 -2.17 -4.79 23.14
N ARG A 317 -1.31 -5.72 23.55
CA ARG A 317 -0.46 -5.59 24.74
C ARG A 317 0.54 -4.43 24.60
N VAL A 318 1.25 -4.36 23.47
CA VAL A 318 2.18 -3.27 23.17
C VAL A 318 1.46 -1.91 23.16
N LEU A 319 0.33 -1.81 22.46
CA LEU A 319 -0.41 -0.56 22.37
C LEU A 319 -0.99 -0.10 23.71
N ARG A 320 -1.50 -1.04 24.51
CA ARG A 320 -1.96 -0.72 25.87
C ARG A 320 -0.83 -0.15 26.73
N ALA A 321 0.36 -0.74 26.67
CA ALA A 321 1.52 -0.23 27.40
C ALA A 321 1.92 1.18 26.93
N LEU A 322 1.83 1.48 25.63
CA LEU A 322 2.07 2.83 25.10
C LEU A 322 1.01 3.84 25.56
N ILE A 323 -0.27 3.46 25.49
CA ILE A 323 -1.40 4.29 25.94
C ILE A 323 -1.29 4.65 27.43
N GLU A 324 -0.89 3.69 28.26
CA GLU A 324 -0.74 3.85 29.71
C GLU A 324 0.59 4.53 30.12
N GLY A 325 1.45 4.90 29.15
CA GLY A 325 2.77 5.48 29.42
C GLY A 325 3.78 4.50 30.04
N ARG A 326 3.51 3.20 29.98
CA ARG A 326 4.40 2.11 30.44
C ARG A 326 5.43 1.78 29.35
N TYR A 327 6.23 2.78 28.98
CA TYR A 327 7.18 2.71 27.86
C TYR A 327 8.20 1.57 27.99
N HIS A 328 8.66 1.25 29.20
CA HIS A 328 9.58 0.14 29.44
C HIS A 328 8.93 -1.22 29.16
N ASP A 329 7.65 -1.39 29.51
CA ASP A 329 6.90 -2.61 29.19
C ASP A 329 6.66 -2.72 27.68
N ALA A 330 6.30 -1.61 27.02
CA ALA A 330 6.15 -1.57 25.57
C ALA A 330 7.47 -1.94 24.86
N TYR A 331 8.61 -1.46 25.36
CA TYR A 331 9.93 -1.84 24.84
C TYR A 331 10.21 -3.33 25.00
N ARG A 332 10.00 -3.88 26.21
CA ARG A 332 10.19 -5.31 26.47
C ARG A 332 9.34 -6.15 25.54
N ASP A 333 8.06 -5.82 25.42
CA ASP A 333 7.12 -6.58 24.61
C ASP A 333 7.46 -6.48 23.10
N CYS A 334 7.90 -5.31 22.63
CA CYS A 334 8.44 -5.15 21.27
C CYS A 334 9.68 -6.01 21.02
N ARG A 335 10.60 -6.09 21.98
CA ARG A 335 11.80 -6.94 21.88
C ARG A 335 11.41 -8.42 21.81
N ASP A 336 10.48 -8.85 22.65
CA ASP A 336 10.03 -10.24 22.72
C ASP A 336 9.31 -10.65 21.41
N LEU A 337 8.69 -9.70 20.70
CA LEU A 337 8.14 -9.85 19.35
C LEU A 337 9.18 -9.85 18.22
N GLY A 338 10.46 -9.64 18.53
CA GLY A 338 11.52 -9.53 17.52
C GLY A 338 11.52 -8.21 16.75
N MET A 339 10.83 -7.16 17.24
CA MET A 339 10.87 -5.82 16.66
C MET A 339 12.24 -5.13 16.84
N ALA A 340 13.01 -5.58 17.83
CA ALA A 340 14.39 -5.18 18.01
C ALA A 340 15.24 -6.40 18.35
N THR A 341 16.32 -6.57 17.61
CA THR A 341 17.39 -7.49 18.00
C THR A 341 18.14 -6.93 19.20
N ALA A 342 18.51 -7.81 20.13
CA ALA A 342 19.29 -7.42 21.30
C ALA A 342 20.56 -6.67 20.87
N GLY A 343 20.68 -5.40 21.26
CA GLY A 343 21.85 -4.55 21.00
C GLY A 343 21.83 -3.68 19.73
N SER A 344 20.77 -3.69 18.91
CA SER A 344 20.69 -2.89 17.68
C SER A 344 19.92 -1.56 17.83
N VAL A 345 19.00 -1.46 18.80
CA VAL A 345 18.14 -0.27 19.03
C VAL A 345 17.88 -0.12 20.54
N GLY A 346 18.05 1.08 21.09
CA GLY A 346 17.84 1.37 22.52
C GLY A 346 16.37 1.55 22.89
N GLU A 347 16.05 1.50 24.19
CA GLU A 347 14.69 1.74 24.70
C GLU A 347 14.12 3.08 24.25
N ALA A 348 14.92 4.14 24.35
CA ALA A 348 14.52 5.48 23.93
C ALA A 348 14.17 5.55 22.44
N ASP A 349 14.86 4.79 21.58
CA ASP A 349 14.65 4.82 20.14
C ASP A 349 13.34 4.12 19.76
N ILE A 350 13.04 2.95 20.35
CA ILE A 350 11.77 2.24 20.11
C ILE A 350 10.59 3.05 20.63
N VAL A 351 10.71 3.61 21.82
CA VAL A 351 9.65 4.42 22.44
C VAL A 351 9.42 5.70 21.63
N SER A 352 10.48 6.37 21.18
CA SER A 352 10.36 7.55 20.30
C SER A 352 9.66 7.17 19.00
N MET A 353 10.10 6.11 18.32
CA MET A 353 9.51 5.67 17.07
C MET A 353 8.01 5.33 17.24
N MET A 354 7.65 4.58 18.28
CA MET A 354 6.25 4.23 18.54
C MET A 354 5.40 5.46 18.89
N SER A 355 5.97 6.40 19.63
CA SER A 355 5.31 7.66 19.97
C SER A 355 5.15 8.54 18.72
N ASP A 356 6.14 8.58 17.83
CA ASP A 356 6.12 9.39 16.61
C ASP A 356 5.17 8.84 15.54
N ILE A 357 4.94 7.52 15.52
CA ILE A 357 3.92 6.89 14.66
C ILE A 357 2.52 7.04 15.29
N GLY A 358 2.43 6.82 16.60
CA GLY A 358 1.17 6.74 17.33
C GLY A 358 0.67 8.03 17.96
N PHE A 359 1.40 9.14 17.91
CA PHE A 359 1.06 10.37 18.66
C PHE A 359 -0.39 10.83 18.48
N TRP A 360 -0.96 10.60 17.30
CA TRP A 360 -2.30 11.04 16.95
C TRP A 360 -3.42 10.18 17.55
N PHE A 361 -3.15 8.92 17.91
CA PHE A 361 -4.10 8.03 18.59
C PHE A 361 -3.68 7.65 20.02
N LEU A 362 -2.47 8.01 20.46
CA LEU A 362 -2.04 7.77 21.84
C LEU A 362 -2.60 8.81 22.82
N THR A 363 -2.96 10.02 22.36
CA THR A 363 -3.63 11.05 23.18
C THR A 363 -5.15 10.88 23.24
N GLU A 364 -5.80 11.34 24.31
CA GLU A 364 -7.27 11.43 24.41
C GLU A 364 -7.86 12.75 23.88
N ASP A 365 -6.99 13.71 23.57
CA ASP A 365 -7.36 15.01 23.03
C ASP A 365 -7.88 14.88 21.59
N GLN A 366 -8.59 15.92 21.14
CA GLN A 366 -8.88 16.06 19.72
C GLN A 366 -7.59 16.40 18.96
N VAL A 367 -7.35 15.69 17.87
CA VAL A 367 -6.20 15.93 17.00
C VAL A 367 -6.68 16.15 15.58
N THR A 368 -6.26 17.27 14.99
CA THR A 368 -6.41 17.53 13.56
C THR A 368 -5.27 16.87 12.81
N ILE A 369 -5.58 15.89 11.95
CA ILE A 369 -4.61 15.29 11.05
C ILE A 369 -4.50 16.18 9.82
N THR A 370 -3.52 17.08 9.82
CA THR A 370 -3.21 17.88 8.63
C THR A 370 -2.30 17.10 7.68
N LYS A 371 -2.14 17.60 6.44
CA LYS A 371 -1.15 17.07 5.50
C LYS A 371 0.27 17.05 6.07
N ASP A 372 0.62 18.03 6.90
CA ASP A 372 1.95 18.08 7.55
C ASP A 372 2.09 17.02 8.64
N VAL A 373 1.05 16.84 9.46
CA VAL A 373 0.97 15.78 10.49
C VAL A 373 1.13 14.40 9.84
N ALA A 374 0.37 14.13 8.78
CA ALA A 374 0.47 12.88 8.03
C ALA A 374 1.87 12.68 7.41
N ARG A 375 2.43 13.73 6.80
CA ARG A 375 3.79 13.69 6.25
C ARG A 375 4.84 13.39 7.32
N ARG A 376 4.71 13.97 8.52
CA ARG A 376 5.60 13.71 9.65
C ARG A 376 5.49 12.27 10.16
N ALA A 377 4.27 11.74 10.28
CA ALA A 377 4.03 10.35 10.66
C ALA A 377 4.72 9.40 9.66
N VAL A 378 4.52 9.62 8.35
CA VAL A 378 5.19 8.83 7.30
C VAL A 378 6.71 9.01 7.36
N THR A 379 7.22 10.22 7.62
CA THR A 379 8.67 10.46 7.75
C THR A 379 9.29 9.80 9.00
N SER A 380 8.51 9.55 10.06
CA SER A 380 9.00 8.93 11.30
C SER A 380 9.40 7.45 11.12
N LEU A 381 8.80 6.76 10.14
CA LEU A 381 9.23 5.43 9.68
C LEU A 381 10.69 5.38 9.21
N PHE A 382 11.21 6.55 8.85
CA PHE A 382 12.42 6.73 8.05
C PHE A 382 13.55 7.38 8.88
N VAL A 383 13.36 7.49 10.21
CA VAL A 383 14.42 7.95 11.10
C VAL A 383 15.47 6.84 11.26
N PRO A 384 16.78 7.15 11.14
CA PRO A 384 17.85 6.17 11.35
C PRO A 384 17.73 5.53 12.75
N GLY A 385 17.43 4.23 12.79
CA GLY A 385 17.03 3.47 13.98
C GLY A 385 15.76 2.66 13.76
N ALA A 386 14.79 3.22 13.03
CA ALA A 386 13.58 2.52 12.55
C ALA A 386 13.83 1.73 11.25
N ALA A 387 14.88 2.10 10.49
CA ALA A 387 15.33 1.41 9.28
C ALA A 387 15.67 -0.09 9.47
N HIS A 388 15.77 -0.57 10.71
CA HIS A 388 15.97 -1.98 11.03
C HIS A 388 14.70 -2.83 11.00
N LEU A 389 13.50 -2.25 10.91
CA LEU A 389 12.25 -3.03 10.93
C LEU A 389 11.91 -3.73 9.61
N SER A 390 12.66 -3.51 8.52
CA SER A 390 12.38 -4.19 7.25
C SER A 390 13.57 -4.48 6.33
N THR A 391 14.82 -4.15 6.70
CA THR A 391 15.96 -4.31 5.76
C THR A 391 17.16 -5.10 6.27
N THR A 392 17.24 -5.42 7.56
CA THR A 392 18.24 -6.36 8.08
C THR A 392 17.67 -7.79 8.05
N ARG A 393 18.51 -8.75 7.65
CA ARG A 393 18.22 -10.20 7.70
C ARG A 393 17.81 -10.73 9.08
N ASP A 394 17.86 -9.89 10.11
CA ASP A 394 17.82 -10.25 11.53
C ASP A 394 16.58 -9.72 12.29
N THR A 395 15.65 -8.98 11.66
CA THR A 395 14.34 -8.67 12.28
C THR A 395 13.30 -9.73 11.88
N ALA A 396 12.85 -10.50 12.87
CA ALA A 396 11.92 -11.63 12.70
C ALA A 396 10.47 -11.24 13.01
N LEU A 397 10.08 -10.02 12.66
CA LEU A 397 8.72 -9.54 12.90
C LEU A 397 7.72 -10.37 12.10
N PRO A 398 6.65 -10.92 12.73
CA PRO A 398 5.64 -11.64 11.99
C PRO A 398 4.97 -10.69 10.98
N THR A 399 4.74 -11.19 9.77
CA THR A 399 4.31 -10.40 8.61
C THR A 399 3.09 -9.51 8.89
N GLY A 400 2.10 -9.99 9.66
CA GLY A 400 0.91 -9.22 10.01
C GLY A 400 1.20 -7.94 10.79
N HIS A 401 2.21 -7.97 11.66
CA HIS A 401 2.64 -6.80 12.42
C HIS A 401 3.26 -5.73 11.51
N ILE A 402 4.06 -6.11 10.51
CA ILE A 402 4.64 -5.16 9.56
C ILE A 402 3.52 -4.45 8.78
N PHE A 403 2.58 -5.22 8.25
CA PHE A 403 1.46 -4.67 7.48
C PHE A 403 0.57 -3.77 8.32
N SER A 404 0.23 -4.14 9.57
CA SER A 404 -0.60 -3.29 10.44
C SER A 404 -0.04 -1.88 10.63
N ARG A 405 1.29 -1.75 10.84
CA ARG A 405 1.94 -0.45 11.04
C ARG A 405 1.88 0.38 9.77
N ARG A 406 2.16 -0.24 8.62
CA ARG A 406 2.04 0.43 7.32
C ARG A 406 0.61 0.91 7.06
N THR A 407 -0.38 0.10 7.44
CA THR A 407 -1.79 0.45 7.35
C THR A 407 -2.11 1.67 8.21
N ASP A 408 -1.67 1.74 9.48
CA ASP A 408 -1.90 2.93 10.32
C ASP A 408 -1.34 4.21 9.69
N LEU A 409 -0.18 4.12 9.07
CA LEU A 409 0.49 5.26 8.43
C LEU A 409 -0.19 5.70 7.14
N ALA A 410 -0.63 4.74 6.33
CA ALA A 410 -1.42 5.02 5.14
C ALA A 410 -2.80 5.59 5.50
N VAL A 411 -3.43 5.09 6.58
CA VAL A 411 -4.65 5.69 7.15
C VAL A 411 -4.39 7.13 7.56
N CYS A 412 -3.34 7.41 8.35
CA CYS A 412 -2.95 8.77 8.71
C CYS A 412 -2.75 9.66 7.46
N GLY A 413 -2.19 9.10 6.39
CA GLY A 413 -2.11 9.72 5.06
C GLY A 413 -3.47 10.14 4.49
N LEU A 414 -4.47 9.25 4.52
CA LEU A 414 -5.84 9.56 4.07
C LEU A 414 -6.51 10.62 4.96
N LEU A 415 -6.39 10.49 6.29
CA LEU A 415 -6.93 11.47 7.23
C LEU A 415 -6.31 12.85 7.02
N GLY A 416 -5.01 12.89 6.68
CA GLY A 416 -4.28 14.11 6.34
C GLY A 416 -4.80 14.81 5.09
N GLN A 417 -5.28 14.06 4.09
CA GLN A 417 -5.91 14.63 2.90
C GLN A 417 -7.28 15.22 3.19
N LEU A 418 -8.02 14.60 4.12
CA LEU A 418 -9.33 15.08 4.60
C LEU A 418 -9.20 16.20 5.65
N GLU A 419 -7.99 16.47 6.14
CA GLU A 419 -7.69 17.47 7.18
C GLU A 419 -8.60 17.33 8.42
N ALA A 420 -8.84 16.08 8.85
CA ALA A 420 -9.87 15.76 9.83
C ALA A 420 -9.47 15.91 11.29
N THR A 421 -10.40 16.45 12.09
CA THR A 421 -10.26 16.60 13.53
C THR A 421 -11.18 15.60 14.22
N ASN A 422 -10.64 14.75 15.08
CA ASN A 422 -11.43 13.83 15.90
C ASN A 422 -10.66 13.42 17.16
N ARG A 423 -11.33 12.70 18.06
CA ARG A 423 -10.73 12.06 19.24
C ARG A 423 -10.23 10.66 18.88
N TRP A 424 -9.26 10.57 17.98
CA TRP A 424 -8.77 9.28 17.45
C TRP A 424 -8.32 8.32 18.56
N GLY A 425 -7.66 8.83 19.60
CA GLY A 425 -7.27 7.98 20.71
C GLY A 425 -8.41 7.55 21.63
N ALA A 426 -9.55 8.27 21.64
CA ALA A 426 -10.75 7.74 22.30
C ALA A 426 -11.32 6.55 21.51
N ILE A 427 -11.30 6.61 20.17
CA ILE A 427 -11.77 5.54 19.28
C ILE A 427 -10.90 4.28 19.44
N ILE A 428 -9.57 4.38 19.41
CA ILE A 428 -8.70 3.19 19.54
C ILE A 428 -8.88 2.47 20.88
N ARG A 429 -9.22 3.21 21.95
CA ARG A 429 -9.46 2.65 23.28
C ARG A 429 -10.76 1.86 23.35
N GLU A 430 -11.70 2.05 22.43
CA GLU A 430 -12.84 1.15 22.25
C GLU A 430 -12.35 -0.28 21.98
N TRP A 431 -11.36 -0.43 21.08
CA TRP A 431 -10.82 -1.72 20.66
C TRP A 431 -9.79 -2.28 21.64
N ILE A 432 -8.86 -1.44 22.10
CA ILE A 432 -7.75 -1.87 22.95
C ILE A 432 -8.20 -2.08 24.39
N GLU A 433 -9.01 -1.18 24.95
CA GLU A 433 -9.40 -1.20 26.35
C GLU A 433 -10.83 -1.69 26.59
N GLY A 434 -11.63 -1.86 25.53
CA GLY A 434 -13.05 -2.22 25.65
C GLY A 434 -13.92 -1.07 26.17
N ARG A 435 -13.51 0.18 25.94
CA ARG A 435 -14.29 1.37 26.33
C ARG A 435 -15.60 1.45 25.54
N PRO A 436 -16.64 2.11 26.09
CA PRO A 436 -17.85 2.42 25.32
C PRO A 436 -17.53 3.35 24.14
N PRO A 437 -18.38 3.37 23.10
CA PRO A 437 -18.18 4.22 21.93
C PRO A 437 -17.92 5.68 22.27
N ALA A 438 -16.88 6.25 21.68
CA ALA A 438 -16.49 7.65 21.85
C ALA A 438 -17.28 8.61 20.95
N THR A 439 -17.97 8.09 19.93
CA THR A 439 -18.67 8.85 18.90
C THR A 439 -20.04 8.22 18.58
N GLU A 440 -20.91 8.98 17.92
CA GLU A 440 -22.20 8.49 17.46
C GLU A 440 -22.05 7.34 16.45
N MET A 441 -21.10 7.47 15.51
CA MET A 441 -20.77 6.41 14.56
C MET A 441 -20.34 5.11 15.27
N GLY A 442 -19.51 5.21 16.33
CA GLY A 442 -19.16 4.04 17.13
C GLY A 442 -20.37 3.41 17.81
N ALA A 443 -21.32 4.22 18.28
CA ALA A 443 -22.56 3.73 18.87
C ALA A 443 -23.48 3.05 17.85
N ASP A 444 -23.56 3.57 16.62
CA ASP A 444 -24.27 2.92 15.51
C ASP A 444 -23.66 1.57 15.15
N ILE A 445 -22.33 1.50 15.05
CA ILE A 445 -21.60 0.25 14.78
C ILE A 445 -21.85 -0.76 15.89
N GLN A 446 -21.80 -0.32 17.15
CA GLN A 446 -22.08 -1.21 18.28
C GLN A 446 -23.52 -1.74 18.26
N ARG A 447 -24.52 -0.91 17.94
CA ARG A 447 -25.92 -1.33 17.77
C ARG A 447 -26.08 -2.32 16.63
N TRP A 448 -25.48 -2.04 15.47
CA TRP A 448 -25.51 -2.92 14.32
C TRP A 448 -24.94 -4.31 14.68
N ARG A 449 -23.79 -4.38 15.35
CA ARG A 449 -23.19 -5.66 15.80
C ARG A 449 -24.05 -6.45 16.76
N GLN A 450 -24.77 -5.78 17.66
CA GLN A 450 -25.68 -6.44 18.61
C GLN A 450 -26.94 -6.99 17.96
N GLY A 451 -27.30 -6.48 16.77
CA GLY A 451 -28.46 -6.93 16.00
C GLY A 451 -28.16 -8.01 14.94
N GLN A 452 -26.90 -8.43 14.80
CA GLN A 452 -26.45 -9.48 13.86
C GLN A 452 -26.72 -10.90 14.37
#